data_AF-A0A2S2R782-F1
#
_entry.id   AF-A0A2S2R782-F1
#
_cell.length_a   1.000
_cell.length_b   1.000
_cell.length_c   1.000
_cell.angle_alpha   90.00
_cell.angle_beta   90.00
_cell.angle_gamma   90.00
#
_symmetry.space_group_name_H-M   'P 1'
#
loop_
_entity.id
_entity.type
_entity.pdbx_description
1 polymer ?
#
loop_
_entity_poly.entity_id
_entity_poly.type
_entity_poly.pdbx_seq_one_letter_code
_entity_poly.pdbx_strand_id
1 'polypeptide(L)'
;MARLMNSANVKLVFFLLAVLFSVTLAKDTSRYDTVYACEGKPLKLECKDGEIIHLDRAIYGRYSITVCNDHGNTDWSVNCMSTNTLPLLQARCNEKRNCSIQANTSLFSDPCPGTMKYLEAQYHCVPASLSTTTLRPNPPWFTTSQPSVWNADKLLTLKPATPIPPMLS
;
A
#
# COMPACT_ATOMS: atom_id res chain seq x y z
N MET A 1 -52.44 -16.26 26.98
CA MET A 1 -52.28 -17.31 25.95
C MET A 1 -50.79 -17.45 25.64
N ALA A 2 -50.07 -18.34 26.34
CA ALA A 2 -48.69 -18.69 26.00
C ALA A 2 -48.74 -20.01 25.22
N ARG A 3 -48.55 -19.95 23.89
CA ARG A 3 -48.47 -21.17 23.08
C ARG A 3 -47.14 -21.85 23.39
N LEU A 4 -47.19 -23.02 24.04
CA LEU A 4 -46.03 -23.88 24.24
C LEU A 4 -45.43 -24.21 22.87
N MET A 5 -44.22 -23.74 22.62
CA MET A 5 -43.47 -24.10 21.41
C MET A 5 -43.10 -25.59 21.49
N ASN A 6 -43.60 -26.41 20.55
CA ASN A 6 -43.26 -27.83 20.49
C ASN A 6 -41.74 -28.07 20.40
N SER A 7 -41.28 -29.24 20.87
CA SER A 7 -39.86 -29.66 20.85
C SER A 7 -39.17 -29.49 19.49
N ALA A 8 -39.90 -29.70 18.38
CA ALA A 8 -39.40 -29.45 17.03
C ALA A 8 -39.11 -27.96 16.76
N ASN A 9 -39.95 -27.05 17.27
CA ASN A 9 -39.76 -25.61 17.14
C ASN A 9 -38.58 -25.13 18.01
N VAL A 10 -38.38 -25.71 19.19
CA VAL A 10 -37.23 -25.41 20.05
C VAL A 10 -35.93 -25.85 19.37
N LYS A 11 -35.89 -27.07 18.82
CA LYS A 11 -34.72 -27.56 18.05
C LYS A 11 -34.46 -26.69 16.81
N LEU A 12 -35.52 -26.29 16.10
CA LEU A 12 -35.39 -25.41 14.93
C LEU A 12 -34.82 -24.04 15.32
N VAL A 13 -35.28 -23.45 16.43
CA VAL A 13 -34.72 -22.19 16.95
C VAL A 13 -33.25 -22.35 17.34
N PHE A 14 -32.86 -23.43 18.02
CA PHE A 14 -31.45 -23.71 18.33
C PHE A 14 -30.59 -23.88 17.07
N PHE A 15 -31.08 -24.59 16.06
CA PHE A 15 -30.40 -24.73 14.78
C PHE A 15 -30.25 -23.38 14.06
N LEU A 16 -31.31 -22.57 14.01
CA LEU A 16 -31.26 -21.23 13.40
C LEU A 16 -30.28 -20.31 14.15
N LEU A 17 -30.28 -20.32 15.48
CA LEU A 17 -29.33 -19.56 16.29
C LEU A 17 -27.88 -20.03 16.09
N ALA A 18 -27.65 -21.35 16.00
CA ALA A 18 -26.33 -21.91 15.73
C ALA A 18 -25.83 -21.57 14.32
N VAL A 19 -26.70 -21.61 13.30
CA VAL A 19 -26.36 -21.23 11.92
C VAL A 19 -26.07 -19.74 11.83
N LEU A 20 -26.89 -18.88 12.45
CA LEU A 20 -26.64 -17.43 12.51
C LEU A 20 -25.32 -17.12 13.21
N PHE A 21 -25.01 -17.80 14.32
CA PHE A 21 -23.73 -17.68 15.01
C PHE A 21 -22.55 -18.14 14.14
N SER A 22 -22.72 -19.22 13.38
CA SER A 22 -21.72 -19.74 12.45
C SER A 22 -21.44 -18.76 11.29
N VAL A 23 -22.49 -18.13 10.75
CA VAL A 23 -22.37 -17.13 9.68
C VAL A 23 -21.65 -15.86 10.17
N THR A 24 -21.78 -15.49 11.45
CA THR A 24 -21.04 -14.35 12.01
C THR A 24 -19.53 -14.58 12.20
N LEU A 25 -19.08 -15.84 12.27
CA LEU A 25 -17.67 -16.17 12.54
C LEU A 25 -16.82 -16.32 11.27
N ALA A 26 -17.45 -16.51 10.11
CA ALA A 26 -16.78 -16.49 8.81
C ALA A 26 -16.67 -15.05 8.27
N LYS A 27 -16.08 -14.14 9.05
CA LYS A 27 -15.74 -12.81 8.59
C LYS A 27 -14.32 -12.87 8.03
N ASP A 28 -14.20 -12.89 6.70
CA ASP A 28 -12.92 -12.74 6.01
C ASP A 28 -12.42 -11.31 6.23
N THR A 29 -11.80 -11.09 7.40
CA THR A 29 -11.09 -9.86 7.68
C THR A 29 -9.75 -9.99 6.97
N SER A 30 -9.62 -9.39 5.79
CA SER A 30 -8.31 -9.12 5.19
C SER A 30 -7.41 -8.54 6.29
N ARG A 31 -6.41 -9.31 6.71
CA ARG A 31 -5.60 -9.00 7.87
C ARG A 31 -4.54 -8.01 7.43
N TYR A 32 -4.76 -6.74 7.77
CA TYR A 32 -3.77 -5.70 7.58
C TYR A 32 -2.84 -5.65 8.80
N ASP A 33 -1.54 -5.66 8.53
CA ASP A 33 -0.49 -5.46 9.53
C ASP A 33 0.11 -4.05 9.34
N THR A 34 0.30 -3.33 10.45
CA THR A 34 0.95 -2.02 10.45
C THR A 34 2.29 -2.12 11.17
N VAL A 35 3.36 -1.68 10.51
CA VAL A 35 4.72 -1.70 11.04
C VAL A 35 5.37 -0.33 10.98
N TYR A 36 6.33 -0.12 11.87
CA TYR A 36 7.03 1.15 12.04
C TYR A 36 8.54 0.96 12.07
N ALA A 37 9.28 1.94 11.54
CA ALA A 37 10.73 2.06 11.73
C ALA A 37 11.10 3.53 11.95
N CYS A 38 11.79 3.82 13.05
CA CYS A 38 12.30 5.16 13.31
C CYS A 38 13.36 5.55 12.26
N GLU A 39 13.51 6.85 12.03
CA GLU A 39 14.56 7.39 11.15
C GLU A 39 15.94 6.78 11.49
N GLY A 40 16.65 6.34 10.45
CA GLY A 40 17.92 5.62 10.55
C GLY A 40 17.82 4.10 10.78
N LYS A 41 16.63 3.56 11.05
CA LYS A 41 16.42 2.10 11.24
C LYS A 41 15.76 1.45 10.01
N PRO A 42 16.01 0.15 9.77
CA PRO A 42 15.35 -0.59 8.69
C PRO A 42 13.92 -0.98 9.09
N LEU A 43 12.97 -0.71 8.20
CA LEU A 43 11.63 -1.30 8.22
C LEU A 43 11.70 -2.68 7.57
N LYS A 44 11.12 -3.69 8.23
CA LYS A 44 11.05 -5.07 7.73
C LYS A 44 9.60 -5.48 7.52
N LEU A 45 9.31 -5.98 6.33
CA LEU A 45 8.03 -6.57 5.94
C LEU A 45 8.25 -8.05 5.64
N GLU A 46 7.36 -8.89 6.15
CA GLU A 46 7.46 -10.35 5.95
C GLU A 46 6.08 -10.98 5.88
N CYS A 47 5.93 -11.90 4.93
CA CYS A 47 4.78 -12.77 4.75
C CYS A 47 5.20 -14.24 4.90
N LYS A 48 4.21 -15.11 5.13
CA LYS A 48 4.46 -16.56 5.22
C LYS A 48 4.85 -17.12 3.86
N ASP A 49 5.37 -18.34 3.85
CA ASP A 49 5.68 -19.04 2.60
C ASP A 49 4.41 -19.24 1.76
N GLY A 50 4.52 -18.98 0.45
CA GLY A 50 3.39 -18.99 -0.49
C GLY A 50 2.61 -17.68 -0.57
N GLU A 51 2.92 -16.70 0.28
CA GLU A 51 2.32 -15.37 0.28
C GLU A 51 3.34 -14.29 -0.11
N ILE A 52 2.84 -13.14 -0.54
CA ILE A 52 3.62 -11.97 -0.92
C ILE A 52 2.98 -10.70 -0.37
N ILE A 53 3.82 -9.69 -0.20
CA ILE A 53 3.48 -8.40 0.35
C ILE A 53 2.64 -7.60 -0.66
N HIS A 54 1.53 -7.05 -0.18
CA HIS A 54 0.76 -6.01 -0.85
C HIS A 54 0.67 -4.79 0.06
N LEU A 55 1.26 -3.66 -0.35
CA LEU A 55 1.20 -2.40 0.41
C LEU A 55 -0.03 -1.58 0.06
N ASP A 56 -0.84 -1.28 1.07
CA ASP A 56 -2.03 -0.43 0.97
C ASP A 56 -1.70 1.03 1.28
N ARG A 57 -0.87 1.27 2.30
CA ARG A 57 -0.49 2.62 2.75
C ARG A 57 0.95 2.64 3.24
N ALA A 58 1.63 3.77 3.01
CA ALA A 58 2.91 4.02 3.64
C ALA A 58 3.21 5.52 3.73
N ILE A 59 3.85 5.92 4.83
CA ILE A 59 4.17 7.32 5.14
C ILE A 59 5.56 7.39 5.76
N TYR A 60 6.42 8.23 5.21
CA TYR A 60 7.65 8.67 5.86
C TYR A 60 7.44 10.10 6.36
N GLY A 61 7.62 10.32 7.66
CA GLY A 61 7.34 11.60 8.30
C GLY A 61 7.00 11.43 9.77
N ARG A 62 5.99 12.16 10.24
CA ARG A 62 5.45 12.04 11.61
C ARG A 62 3.98 12.41 11.62
N TYR A 63 3.15 11.48 12.08
CA TYR A 63 1.70 11.66 12.28
C TYR A 63 1.28 11.53 13.76
N SER A 64 2.13 10.89 14.57
CA SER A 64 1.94 10.73 16.01
C SER A 64 3.16 11.23 16.77
N ILE A 65 2.90 11.92 17.88
CA ILE A 65 3.95 12.36 18.81
C ILE A 65 4.55 11.19 19.60
N THR A 66 3.84 10.06 19.73
CA THR A 66 4.24 8.95 20.61
C THR A 66 5.18 7.94 19.94
N VAL A 67 5.12 7.81 18.62
CA VAL A 67 5.92 6.83 17.88
C VAL A 67 7.35 7.35 17.75
N CYS A 68 8.35 6.52 18.07
CA CYS A 68 9.77 6.89 18.00
C CYS A 68 10.04 8.22 18.72
N ASN A 69 9.66 8.32 19.98
CA ASN A 69 9.83 9.52 20.80
C ASN A 69 10.29 9.17 22.22
N ASP A 70 11.47 8.54 22.30
CA ASP A 70 12.01 8.02 23.56
C ASP A 70 12.31 9.13 24.59
N HIS A 71 12.48 10.38 24.13
CA HIS A 71 12.77 11.55 24.96
C HIS A 71 11.53 12.41 25.28
N GLY A 72 10.34 12.04 24.79
CA GLY A 72 9.10 12.75 25.09
C GLY A 72 9.05 14.19 24.55
N ASN A 73 9.67 14.46 23.39
CA ASN A 73 9.60 15.78 22.76
C ASN A 73 8.15 16.10 22.37
N THR A 74 7.67 17.29 22.74
CA THR A 74 6.31 17.76 22.44
C THR A 74 6.24 18.74 21.27
N ASP A 75 7.38 19.31 20.88
CA ASP A 75 7.45 20.43 19.95
C ASP A 75 7.57 20.00 18.49
N TRP A 76 7.58 18.69 18.23
CA TRP A 76 7.67 18.12 16.89
C TRP A 76 6.37 18.24 16.11
N SER A 77 6.49 18.51 14.80
CA SER A 77 5.32 18.55 13.92
C SER A 77 4.76 17.15 13.70
N VAL A 78 3.45 16.99 13.90
CA VAL A 78 2.68 15.77 13.59
C VAL A 78 1.92 15.85 12.26
N ASN A 79 2.08 16.94 11.52
CA ASN A 79 1.53 17.10 10.17
C ASN A 79 2.68 17.09 9.17
N CYS A 80 3.45 16.00 9.18
CA CYS A 80 4.66 15.86 8.38
C CYS A 80 4.61 14.56 7.59
N MET A 81 4.58 14.65 6.25
CA MET A 81 4.56 13.47 5.38
C MET A 81 5.25 13.72 4.05
N SER A 82 5.99 12.72 3.57
CA SER A 82 6.50 12.68 2.20
C SER A 82 5.51 12.02 1.26
N THR A 83 5.24 12.69 0.14
CA THR A 83 4.30 12.24 -0.90
C THR A 83 4.80 11.02 -1.69
N ASN A 84 6.11 10.78 -1.73
CA ASN A 84 6.72 9.72 -2.54
C ASN A 84 6.90 8.40 -1.79
N THR A 85 6.43 8.30 -0.54
CA THR A 85 6.68 7.13 0.30
C THR A 85 6.06 5.85 -0.25
N LEU A 86 4.74 5.84 -0.45
CA LEU A 86 3.99 4.68 -0.93
C LEU A 86 4.49 4.16 -2.29
N PRO A 87 4.62 4.97 -3.36
CA PRO A 87 5.05 4.45 -4.65
C PRO A 87 6.47 3.85 -4.59
N LEU A 88 7.37 4.43 -3.79
CA LEU A 88 8.73 3.88 -3.61
C LEU A 88 8.68 2.51 -2.90
N LEU A 89 7.90 2.40 -1.82
CA LEU A 89 7.75 1.14 -1.10
C LEU A 89 7.08 0.06 -1.95
N GLN A 90 6.03 0.41 -2.70
CA GLN A 90 5.38 -0.51 -3.62
C GLN A 90 6.36 -1.02 -4.67
N ALA A 91 7.14 -0.13 -5.31
CA ALA A 91 8.13 -0.51 -6.30
C ALA A 91 9.24 -1.43 -5.74
N ARG A 92 9.55 -1.31 -4.45
CA ARG A 92 10.63 -2.09 -3.81
C ARG A 92 10.16 -3.37 -3.11
N CYS A 93 8.94 -3.39 -2.58
CA CYS A 93 8.46 -4.44 -1.68
C CYS A 93 7.28 -5.25 -2.19
N ASN A 94 6.42 -4.70 -3.06
CA ASN A 94 5.28 -5.47 -3.55
C ASN A 94 5.78 -6.73 -4.27
N GLU A 95 4.96 -7.78 -4.22
CA GLU A 95 5.23 -9.08 -4.86
C GLU A 95 6.46 -9.82 -4.32
N LYS A 96 7.03 -9.35 -3.21
CA LYS A 96 8.09 -10.05 -2.49
C LYS A 96 7.51 -10.68 -1.23
N ARG A 97 8.09 -11.80 -0.80
CA ARG A 97 7.76 -12.42 0.48
C ARG A 97 8.36 -11.65 1.66
N ASN A 98 9.57 -11.11 1.47
CA ASN A 98 10.27 -10.31 2.45
C ASN A 98 10.81 -9.02 1.81
N CYS A 99 10.84 -7.94 2.59
CA CYS A 99 11.39 -6.67 2.16
C CYS A 99 12.02 -5.93 3.35
N SER A 100 13.16 -5.28 3.12
CA SER A 100 13.81 -4.43 4.11
C SER A 100 14.21 -3.10 3.48
N ILE A 101 13.75 -1.99 4.05
CA ILE A 101 14.03 -0.63 3.54
C ILE A 101 14.48 0.27 4.69
N GLN A 102 15.53 1.07 4.47
CA GLN A 102 15.99 2.04 5.46
C GLN A 102 15.05 3.24 5.54
N ALA A 103 14.61 3.61 6.74
CA ALA A 103 13.85 4.82 6.99
C ALA A 103 14.80 6.04 6.94
N ASN A 104 15.03 6.58 5.75
CA ASN A 104 16.04 7.59 5.49
C ASN A 104 15.50 8.75 4.65
N THR A 105 15.78 9.97 5.09
CA THR A 105 15.54 11.24 4.39
C THR A 105 16.16 11.32 2.98
N SER A 106 17.30 10.68 2.70
CA SER A 106 17.86 10.61 1.33
C SER A 106 17.02 9.78 0.35
N LEU A 107 16.22 8.83 0.85
CA LEU A 107 15.35 8.00 0.01
C LEU A 107 13.97 8.62 -0.18
N PHE A 108 13.44 9.27 0.85
CA PHE A 108 12.06 9.78 0.88
C PHE A 108 11.95 11.30 0.83
N SER A 109 13.07 12.03 0.76
CA SER A 109 13.17 13.47 0.99
C SER A 109 12.81 13.89 2.43
N ASP A 110 13.15 15.12 2.82
CA ASP A 110 12.80 15.65 4.15
C ASP A 110 11.51 16.49 4.09
N PRO A 111 10.36 15.98 4.57
CA PRO A 111 9.14 16.77 4.67
C PRO A 111 9.10 17.74 5.86
N CYS A 112 9.94 17.55 6.89
CA CYS A 112 9.97 18.42 8.07
C CYS A 112 11.35 18.40 8.77
N PRO A 113 12.26 19.32 8.39
CA PRO A 113 13.56 19.45 9.03
C PRO A 113 13.43 19.73 10.53
N GLY A 114 14.31 19.13 11.33
CA GLY A 114 14.32 19.29 12.80
C GLY A 114 13.28 18.46 13.57
N THR A 115 12.40 17.74 12.87
CA THR A 115 11.52 16.73 13.47
C THR A 115 12.08 15.34 13.15
N MET A 116 12.22 14.50 14.19
CA MET A 116 12.61 13.11 14.01
C MET A 116 11.47 12.35 13.33
N LYS A 117 11.74 11.66 12.22
CA LYS A 117 10.70 10.99 11.43
C LYS A 117 10.63 9.50 11.73
N TYR A 118 9.62 8.85 11.19
CA TYR A 118 9.49 7.40 11.12
C TYR A 118 8.82 7.00 9.80
N LEU A 119 9.12 5.78 9.35
CA LEU A 119 8.44 5.11 8.27
C LEU A 119 7.33 4.24 8.87
N GLU A 120 6.10 4.46 8.43
CA GLU A 120 4.93 3.65 8.73
C GLU A 120 4.48 2.96 7.45
N ALA A 121 4.20 1.66 7.51
CA ALA A 121 3.63 0.90 6.39
C ALA A 121 2.50 0.01 6.87
N GLN A 122 1.37 0.08 6.17
CA GLN A 122 0.25 -0.84 6.30
C GLN A 122 0.25 -1.75 5.08
N TYR A 123 0.32 -3.06 5.33
CA TYR A 123 0.38 -4.07 4.29
C TYR A 123 -0.46 -5.29 4.68
N HIS A 124 -0.77 -6.12 3.69
CA HIS A 124 -1.31 -7.44 3.92
C HIS A 124 -0.61 -8.45 3.03
N CYS A 125 -0.73 -9.72 3.40
CA CYS A 125 -0.15 -10.83 2.66
C CYS A 125 -1.22 -11.46 1.77
N VAL A 126 -0.92 -11.61 0.48
CA VAL A 126 -1.79 -12.27 -0.48
C VAL A 126 -1.11 -13.53 -1.02
N PRO A 127 -1.85 -14.59 -1.34
CA PRO A 127 -1.30 -15.76 -2.04
C PRO A 127 -0.58 -15.33 -3.32
N ALA A 128 0.63 -15.84 -3.54
CA ALA A 128 1.43 -15.50 -4.73
C ALA A 128 0.72 -15.83 -6.06
N SER A 129 -0.15 -16.84 -6.04
CA SER A 129 -0.99 -17.24 -7.18
C SER A 129 -2.03 -16.19 -7.57
N LEU A 130 -2.44 -15.30 -6.64
CA LEU A 130 -3.44 -14.26 -6.88
C LEU A 130 -2.81 -12.93 -7.35
N SER A 131 -1.56 -12.64 -6.98
CA SER A 131 -0.84 -11.47 -7.51
C SER A 131 -0.16 -11.73 -8.85
N THR A 132 -0.06 -13.00 -9.26
CA THR A 132 0.14 -13.29 -10.67
C THR A 132 -1.11 -12.80 -11.36
N THR A 133 -1.10 -11.55 -11.76
CA THR A 133 -1.99 -11.03 -12.79
C THR A 133 -1.74 -11.96 -13.98
N THR A 134 -2.53 -13.02 -14.06
CA THR A 134 -3.20 -13.49 -15.28
C THR A 134 -2.78 -12.57 -16.42
N LEU A 135 -2.12 -13.03 -17.47
CA LEU A 135 -2.84 -13.56 -18.64
C LEU A 135 -4.37 -13.38 -18.57
N ARG A 136 -4.87 -12.22 -18.13
CA ARG A 136 -6.21 -11.74 -18.36
C ARG A 136 -6.11 -11.41 -19.83
N PRO A 137 -6.68 -12.25 -20.73
CA PRO A 137 -6.79 -11.81 -22.11
C PRO A 137 -7.47 -10.45 -22.05
N ASN A 138 -6.88 -9.47 -22.74
CA ASN A 138 -7.50 -8.16 -22.89
C ASN A 138 -8.98 -8.40 -23.24
N PRO A 139 -9.92 -7.68 -22.61
CA PRO A 139 -11.31 -7.74 -23.03
C PRO A 139 -11.39 -7.53 -24.55
N PRO A 140 -12.27 -8.23 -25.29
CA PRO A 140 -12.33 -8.14 -26.75
C PRO A 140 -12.48 -6.69 -27.27
N TRP A 141 -13.01 -5.79 -26.44
CA TRP A 141 -13.24 -4.38 -26.73
C TRP A 141 -12.05 -3.45 -26.47
N PHE A 142 -10.94 -3.94 -25.91
CA PHE A 142 -9.72 -3.14 -25.73
C PHE A 142 -8.90 -2.96 -27.02
N THR A 143 -9.37 -3.51 -28.14
CA THR A 143 -8.67 -3.48 -29.45
C THR A 143 -8.96 -2.21 -30.27
N THR A 144 -9.80 -1.29 -29.79
CA THR A 144 -10.14 -0.07 -30.54
C THR A 144 -10.19 1.14 -29.62
N SER A 145 -9.02 1.72 -29.32
CA SER A 145 -8.80 3.16 -29.12
C SER A 145 -7.38 3.45 -28.62
N GLN A 146 -6.37 2.93 -29.30
CA GLN A 146 -5.09 3.65 -29.29
C GLN A 146 -5.17 4.76 -30.35
N PRO A 147 -5.20 6.06 -29.98
CA PRO A 147 -4.84 7.10 -30.91
C PRO A 147 -3.40 6.84 -31.37
N SER A 148 -3.21 6.75 -32.68
CA SER A 148 -1.93 6.59 -33.36
C SER A 148 -1.09 7.87 -33.25
N VAL A 149 -0.54 8.11 -32.07
CA VAL A 149 0.49 9.12 -31.83
C VAL A 149 1.61 8.39 -31.12
N TRP A 150 2.83 8.48 -31.64
CA TRP A 150 4.03 7.68 -31.33
C TRP A 150 4.23 6.39 -32.14
N ASN A 151 4.27 6.52 -33.47
CA ASN A 151 5.20 5.69 -34.23
C ASN A 151 6.62 6.23 -34.01
N ALA A 152 7.49 5.40 -33.44
CA ALA A 152 8.90 5.67 -33.18
C ALA A 152 9.76 5.80 -34.45
N ASP A 153 9.17 5.69 -35.65
CA ASP A 153 9.86 5.84 -36.93
C ASP A 153 9.79 7.25 -37.51
N LYS A 154 9.16 8.20 -36.80
CA LYS A 154 9.11 9.62 -37.21
C LYS A 154 9.79 10.57 -36.21
N LEU A 155 10.80 10.08 -35.49
CA LEU A 155 11.68 10.89 -34.62
C LEU A 155 13.12 11.01 -35.18
N LEU A 156 13.32 10.79 -36.49
CA LEU A 156 14.62 11.04 -37.16
C LEU A 156 14.60 12.25 -38.11
N THR A 157 13.54 13.05 -38.14
CA THR A 157 13.45 14.20 -39.08
C THR A 157 13.03 15.54 -38.47
N LEU A 158 12.92 15.67 -37.15
CA LEU A 158 12.67 16.98 -36.52
C LEU A 158 13.89 17.43 -35.72
N LYS A 159 14.81 18.08 -36.44
CA LYS A 159 15.81 18.99 -35.86
C LYS A 159 15.13 20.35 -35.63
N PRO A 160 15.19 20.91 -34.41
CA PRO A 160 15.21 22.35 -34.25
C PRO A 160 16.58 22.74 -33.66
N ALA A 161 17.42 23.35 -34.48
CA ALA A 161 18.54 24.15 -33.98
C ALA A 161 17.96 25.46 -33.47
N THR A 162 18.16 25.75 -32.19
CA THR A 162 17.92 27.06 -31.58
C THR A 162 18.85 28.11 -32.20
N PRO A 163 18.39 29.35 -32.48
CA PRO A 163 19.27 30.43 -32.86
C PRO A 163 20.08 30.92 -31.66
N ILE A 164 21.39 31.05 -31.84
CA ILE A 164 22.32 31.69 -30.91
C ILE A 164 22.18 33.21 -31.07
N PRO A 165 21.88 34.00 -30.03
CA PRO A 165 22.01 35.46 -30.10
C PRO A 165 23.50 35.86 -30.09
N PRO A 166 23.92 36.88 -30.86
CA PRO A 166 25.32 37.26 -30.94
C PRO A 166 25.79 37.88 -29.62
N MET A 167 26.89 37.33 -29.09
CA MET A 167 27.80 38.07 -28.22
C MET A 167 28.54 39.08 -29.09
N LEU A 168 28.40 40.38 -28.80
CA LEU A 168 29.42 41.36 -29.15
C LEU A 168 29.71 42.25 -27.93
N SER A 169 31.02 42.45 -27.78
CA SER A 169 31.80 43.35 -26.93
C SER A 169 31.20 44.72 -26.62
#